data_AF-A0A1G7XVW2-F1
#
_entry.id   AF-A0A1G7XVW2-F1
#
_cell.length_a   1.000
_cell.length_b   1.000
_cell.length_c   1.000
_cell.angle_alpha   90.00
_cell.angle_beta   90.00
_cell.angle_gamma   90.00
#
_symmetry.space_group_name_H-M   'P 1'
#
loop_
_entity.id
_entity.type
_entity.pdbx_description
1 polymer ?
#
loop_
_entity_poly.entity_id
_entity_poly.type
_entity_poly.pdbx_seq_one_letter_code
_entity_poly.pdbx_strand_id
1 'polypeptide(L)'
;MEERNRVEMIASLNQEELWYMTGEVELTVGECEAILDRGDVSVRVALASNPDVPQSVLAVLANLPDPVGRVARENTNAPPEAKELSPIGSQASYGITLYLEQRGANRRQAQFVADEYERGPHPGGRLLRDVWAEASDL
;
A
#
# COMPACT_ATOMS: atom_id res chain seq x y z
N MET A 1 16.67 -20.77 -5.99
CA MET A 1 17.22 -20.67 -4.62
C MET A 1 16.08 -20.98 -3.67
N GLU A 2 16.28 -21.75 -2.61
CA GLU A 2 15.23 -21.96 -1.59
C GLU A 2 14.96 -20.64 -0.85
N GLU A 3 13.70 -20.32 -0.53
CA GLU A 3 13.30 -19.07 0.13
C GLU A 3 14.10 -18.80 1.41
N ARG A 4 14.32 -19.82 2.25
CA ARG A 4 15.15 -19.71 3.46
C ARG A 4 16.56 -19.20 3.16
N ASN A 5 17.18 -19.67 2.08
CA ASN A 5 18.53 -19.23 1.70
C ASN A 5 18.54 -17.77 1.23
N ARG A 6 17.43 -17.28 0.66
CA ARG A 6 17.32 -15.89 0.22
C ARG A 6 17.06 -14.93 1.38
N VAL A 7 16.25 -15.32 2.36
CA VAL A 7 16.09 -14.58 3.62
C VAL A 7 17.41 -14.47 4.38
N GLU A 8 18.19 -15.55 4.47
CA GLU A 8 19.52 -15.53 5.08
C GLU A 8 20.49 -14.62 4.32
N MET A 9 20.43 -14.62 2.98
CA MET A 9 21.22 -13.70 2.15
C MET A 9 20.86 -12.24 2.46
N ILE A 10 19.56 -11.89 2.50
CA ILE A 10 19.07 -10.53 2.81
C ILE A 10 19.64 -10.01 4.14
N ALA A 11 19.75 -10.88 5.15
CA ALA A 11 20.28 -10.51 6.46
C ALA A 11 21.73 -9.99 6.42
N SER A 12 22.50 -10.39 5.40
CA SER A 12 23.90 -9.99 5.22
C SER A 12 24.11 -8.75 4.34
N LEU A 13 23.06 -8.25 3.69
CA LEU A 13 23.16 -7.14 2.75
C LEU A 13 23.34 -5.79 3.45
N ASN A 14 24.01 -4.88 2.74
CA ASN A 14 24.09 -3.47 3.10
C ASN A 14 22.84 -2.69 2.63
N GLN A 15 22.72 -1.41 3.02
CA GLN A 15 21.51 -0.62 2.73
C GLN A 15 21.29 -0.36 1.23
N GLU A 16 22.37 -0.21 0.44
CA GLU A 16 22.27 -0.01 -1.00
C GLU A 16 21.77 -1.30 -1.68
N GLU A 17 22.31 -2.46 -1.29
CA GLU A 17 21.85 -3.77 -1.76
C GLU A 17 20.40 -4.04 -1.36
N LEU A 18 20.01 -3.76 -0.12
CA LEU A 18 18.61 -3.85 0.34
C LEU A 18 17.70 -2.94 -0.48
N TRP A 19 18.13 -1.71 -0.74
CA TRP A 19 17.38 -0.77 -1.57
C TRP A 19 17.15 -1.33 -2.98
N TYR A 20 18.19 -1.90 -3.62
CA TYR A 20 18.04 -2.52 -4.93
C TYR A 20 17.05 -3.70 -4.92
N MET A 21 17.07 -4.52 -3.87
CA MET A 21 16.12 -5.64 -3.74
C MET A 21 14.67 -5.20 -3.66
N THR A 22 14.39 -4.00 -3.15
CA THR A 22 13.00 -3.50 -3.06
C THR A 22 12.35 -3.28 -4.43
N GLY A 23 13.12 -3.24 -5.52
CA GLY A 23 12.61 -3.12 -6.89
C GLY A 23 12.34 -4.46 -7.58
N GLU A 24 12.59 -5.59 -6.91
CA GLU A 24 12.31 -6.91 -7.48
C GLU A 24 10.80 -7.19 -7.52
N VAL A 25 10.39 -7.92 -8.56
CA VAL A 25 9.03 -8.44 -8.69
C VAL A 25 8.84 -9.65 -7.76
N GLU A 26 7.61 -9.85 -7.29
CA GLU A 26 7.20 -11.06 -6.55
C GLU A 26 8.04 -11.38 -5.29
N LEU A 27 8.48 -10.36 -4.54
CA LEU A 27 9.09 -10.56 -3.22
C LEU A 27 8.16 -11.37 -2.31
N THR A 28 8.67 -12.43 -1.69
CA THR A 28 7.88 -13.20 -0.73
C THR A 28 7.62 -12.38 0.53
N VAL A 29 6.64 -12.81 1.33
CA VAL A 29 6.39 -12.20 2.64
C VAL A 29 7.64 -12.24 3.51
N GLY A 30 8.33 -13.39 3.58
CA GLY A 30 9.55 -13.55 4.39
C GLY A 30 10.70 -12.66 3.93
N GLU A 31 10.86 -12.46 2.61
CA GLU A 31 11.85 -11.55 2.06
C GLU A 31 11.53 -10.08 2.39
N CYS A 32 10.26 -9.68 2.24
CA CYS A 32 9.81 -8.34 2.61
C CYS A 32 10.02 -8.07 4.10
N GLU A 33 9.71 -9.03 4.96
CA GLU A 33 9.91 -8.93 6.42
C GLU A 33 11.40 -8.78 6.76
N ALA A 34 12.27 -9.55 6.11
CA ALA A 34 13.72 -9.45 6.30
C ALA A 34 14.27 -8.09 5.84
N ILE A 35 13.78 -7.56 4.71
CA ILE A 35 14.11 -6.22 4.23
C ILE A 35 13.60 -5.16 5.21
N LEU A 36 12.37 -5.29 5.72
CA LEU A 36 11.75 -4.32 6.64
C LEU A 36 12.50 -4.23 7.98
N ASP A 37 12.92 -5.36 8.54
CA ASP A 37 13.66 -5.43 9.82
C ASP A 37 14.99 -4.67 9.73
N ARG A 38 15.70 -4.82 8.61
CA ARG A 38 17.09 -4.33 8.43
C ARG A 38 17.19 -2.99 7.68
N GLY A 39 16.19 -2.67 6.88
CA GLY A 39 16.17 -1.51 6.01
C GLY A 39 16.01 -0.20 6.78
N ASP A 40 16.76 0.82 6.39
CA ASP A 40 16.55 2.19 6.85
C ASP A 40 15.25 2.79 6.27
N VAL A 41 15.00 4.06 6.58
CA VAL A 41 13.79 4.76 6.10
C VAL A 41 13.72 4.78 4.56
N SER A 42 14.84 4.92 3.87
CA SER A 42 14.87 4.96 2.39
C SER A 42 14.53 3.60 1.80
N VAL A 43 15.07 2.52 2.35
CA VAL A 43 14.73 1.14 1.97
C VAL A 43 13.25 0.86 2.23
N ARG A 44 12.73 1.24 3.40
CA ARG A 44 11.32 1.02 3.76
C ARG A 44 10.35 1.80 2.88
N VAL A 45 10.69 3.03 2.50
CA VAL A 45 9.91 3.81 1.53
C VAL A 45 9.92 3.14 0.16
N ALA A 46 11.07 2.64 -0.28
CA ALA A 46 11.18 1.95 -1.57
C ALA A 46 10.35 0.65 -1.58
N LEU A 47 10.43 -0.15 -0.52
CA LEU A 47 9.59 -1.33 -0.34
C LEU A 47 8.10 -0.96 -0.34
N ALA A 48 7.70 0.06 0.43
CA ALA A 48 6.30 0.53 0.46
C ALA A 48 5.80 1.04 -0.91
N SER A 49 6.69 1.49 -1.80
CA SER A 49 6.35 1.96 -3.13
C SER A 49 6.24 0.84 -4.17
N ASN A 50 6.77 -0.35 -3.89
CA ASN A 50 6.75 -1.45 -4.84
C ASN A 50 5.30 -2.00 -4.97
N PRO A 51 4.71 -1.99 -6.17
CA PRO A 51 3.32 -2.42 -6.38
C PRO A 51 3.09 -3.92 -6.18
N ASP A 52 4.15 -4.73 -6.17
CA ASP A 52 4.07 -6.19 -6.03
C ASP A 52 4.20 -6.66 -4.57
N VAL A 53 4.48 -5.74 -3.64
CA VAL A 53 4.61 -6.10 -2.22
C VAL A 53 3.29 -6.67 -1.70
N PRO A 54 3.32 -7.82 -1.00
CA PRO A 54 2.11 -8.45 -0.49
C PRO A 54 1.27 -7.53 0.39
N GLN A 55 -0.05 -7.64 0.28
CA GLN A 55 -0.99 -6.80 1.04
C GLN A 55 -0.78 -6.87 2.56
N SER A 56 -0.41 -8.05 3.08
CA SER A 56 -0.11 -8.26 4.50
C SER A 56 1.07 -7.41 4.96
N VAL A 57 2.11 -7.28 4.13
CA VAL A 57 3.28 -6.44 4.40
C VAL A 57 2.90 -4.96 4.28
N LEU A 58 2.14 -4.58 3.24
CA LEU A 58 1.64 -3.20 3.09
C LEU A 58 0.77 -2.77 4.29
N ALA A 59 -0.02 -3.67 4.87
CA ALA A 59 -0.79 -3.39 6.09
C ALA A 59 0.12 -3.05 7.28
N VAL A 60 1.25 -3.74 7.44
CA VAL A 60 2.24 -3.43 8.48
C VAL A 60 2.90 -2.08 8.20
N LEU A 61 3.36 -1.87 6.97
CA LEU A 61 4.03 -0.64 6.53
C LEU A 61 3.12 0.60 6.70
N ALA A 62 1.82 0.47 6.41
CA ALA A 62 0.83 1.55 6.52
C ALA A 62 0.68 2.13 7.93
N ASN A 63 1.05 1.36 8.96
CA ASN A 63 1.02 1.79 10.36
C ASN A 63 2.32 2.42 10.84
N LEU A 64 3.37 2.44 10.02
CA LEU A 64 4.63 3.09 10.37
C LEU A 64 4.53 4.62 10.26
N PRO A 65 5.42 5.37 10.93
CA PRO A 65 5.51 6.80 10.76
C PRO A 65 5.77 7.21 9.30
N ASP A 66 5.30 8.40 8.96
CA ASP A 66 5.60 9.00 7.67
C ASP A 66 7.12 9.27 7.53
N PRO A 67 7.68 9.11 6.32
CA PRO A 67 7.00 8.93 5.04
C PRO A 67 6.53 7.50 4.71
N VAL A 68 7.01 6.47 5.41
CA VAL A 68 6.75 5.06 5.07
C VAL A 68 5.25 4.74 5.09
N GLY A 69 4.56 5.11 6.17
CA GLY A 69 3.12 4.82 6.32
C GLY A 69 2.26 5.46 5.24
N ARG A 70 2.50 6.73 4.91
CA ARG A 70 1.80 7.41 3.80
C ARG A 70 1.98 6.67 2.47
N VAL A 71 3.22 6.35 2.09
CA VAL A 71 3.51 5.66 0.83
C VAL A 71 2.83 4.29 0.76
N ALA A 72 2.86 3.53 1.85
CA ALA A 72 2.20 2.23 1.91
C ALA A 72 0.67 2.32 1.79
N ARG A 73 0.04 3.34 2.38
CA ARG A 73 -1.41 3.58 2.24
C ARG A 73 -1.81 3.97 0.82
N GLU A 74 -0.93 4.69 0.13
CA GLU A 74 -1.14 5.18 -1.25
C GLU A 74 -0.75 4.13 -2.32
N ASN A 75 -0.10 3.03 -1.93
CA ASN A 75 0.24 1.94 -2.84
C ASN A 75 -1.04 1.31 -3.44
N THR A 76 -1.05 1.12 -4.75
CA THR A 76 -2.17 0.52 -5.49
C THR A 76 -2.58 -0.84 -4.94
N ASN A 77 -1.63 -1.68 -4.52
CA ASN A 77 -1.87 -3.02 -3.99
C ASN A 77 -2.20 -3.03 -2.48
N ALA A 78 -2.19 -1.88 -1.80
CA ALA A 78 -2.52 -1.82 -0.38
C ALA A 78 -3.92 -2.38 -0.09
N PRO A 79 -4.12 -3.08 1.04
CA PRO A 79 -5.44 -3.59 1.40
C PRO A 79 -6.41 -2.43 1.71
N PRO A 80 -7.73 -2.66 1.65
CA PRO A 80 -8.73 -1.61 1.81
C PRO A 80 -8.59 -0.80 3.10
N GLU A 81 -8.34 -1.48 4.22
CA GLU A 81 -8.19 -0.86 5.54
C GLU A 81 -6.98 0.09 5.59
N ALA A 82 -5.91 -0.21 4.83
CA ALA A 82 -4.75 0.67 4.74
C ALA A 82 -5.08 1.91 3.89
N LYS A 83 -5.71 1.73 2.72
CA LYS A 83 -6.11 2.85 1.85
C LYS A 83 -7.05 3.82 2.56
N GLU A 84 -7.94 3.30 3.39
CA GLU A 84 -8.90 4.03 4.21
C GLU A 84 -8.29 5.06 5.18
N LEU A 85 -7.03 4.88 5.55
CA LEU A 85 -6.26 5.80 6.38
C LEU A 85 -5.63 6.97 5.60
N SER A 86 -5.87 7.05 4.29
CA SER A 86 -5.38 8.12 3.42
C SER A 86 -6.53 8.90 2.78
N PRO A 87 -6.29 10.14 2.33
CA PRO A 87 -7.28 10.90 1.57
C PRO A 87 -7.62 10.21 0.24
N ILE A 88 -8.90 10.23 -0.14
CA ILE A 88 -9.39 9.64 -1.39
C ILE A 88 -8.65 10.18 -2.62
N GLY A 89 -8.35 11.49 -2.64
CA GLY A 89 -7.66 12.13 -3.76
C GLY A 89 -6.14 11.88 -3.80
N SER A 90 -5.56 11.27 -2.76
CA SER A 90 -4.17 10.78 -2.78
C SER A 90 -4.03 9.39 -3.42
N GLN A 91 -5.12 8.64 -3.57
CA GLN A 91 -5.11 7.37 -4.28
C GLN A 91 -5.01 7.60 -5.79
N ALA A 92 -4.42 6.66 -6.52
CA ALA A 92 -4.55 6.64 -7.96
C ALA A 92 -5.98 6.22 -8.35
N SER A 93 -6.48 6.70 -9.50
CA SER A 93 -7.81 6.33 -10.02
C SER A 93 -8.01 4.81 -10.11
N TYR A 94 -7.02 4.08 -10.64
CA TYR A 94 -7.08 2.62 -10.67
C TYR A 94 -7.04 1.99 -9.26
N GLY A 95 -6.37 2.64 -8.30
CA GLY A 95 -6.37 2.22 -6.90
C GLY A 95 -7.75 2.31 -6.24
N ILE A 96 -8.58 3.29 -6.62
CA ILE A 96 -9.99 3.37 -6.19
C ILE A 96 -10.81 2.22 -6.78
N THR A 97 -10.59 1.87 -8.05
CA THR A 97 -11.26 0.71 -8.66
C THR A 97 -10.97 -0.58 -7.89
N LEU A 98 -9.68 -0.86 -7.61
CA LEU A 98 -9.30 -2.06 -6.85
C LEU A 98 -9.84 -2.04 -5.42
N TYR A 99 -9.84 -0.87 -4.77
CA TYR A 99 -10.44 -0.70 -3.45
C TYR A 99 -11.92 -1.12 -3.43
N LEU A 100 -12.70 -0.65 -4.42
CA LEU A 100 -14.12 -0.97 -4.54
C LEU A 100 -14.36 -2.46 -4.84
N GLU A 101 -13.52 -3.07 -5.67
CA GLU A 101 -13.56 -4.51 -5.94
C GLU A 101 -13.27 -5.33 -4.68
N GLN A 102 -12.22 -4.98 -3.94
CA GLN A 102 -11.84 -5.65 -2.68
C GLN A 102 -12.91 -5.48 -1.58
N ARG A 103 -13.58 -4.33 -1.53
CA ARG A 103 -14.70 -4.07 -0.63
C ARG A 103 -16.01 -4.75 -1.06
N GLY A 104 -16.08 -5.32 -2.28
CA GLY A 104 -17.29 -5.93 -2.81
C GLY A 104 -18.41 -4.90 -3.06
N ALA A 105 -18.04 -3.69 -3.48
CA ALA A 105 -18.97 -2.59 -3.66
C ALA A 105 -20.04 -2.89 -4.72
N ASN A 106 -21.29 -2.57 -4.41
CA ASN A 106 -22.36 -2.58 -5.39
C ASN A 106 -22.26 -1.33 -6.31
N ARG A 107 -23.08 -1.29 -7.38
CA ARG A 107 -23.03 -0.20 -8.37
C ARG A 107 -23.29 1.19 -7.77
N ARG A 108 -24.18 1.31 -6.78
CA ARG A 108 -24.49 2.61 -6.14
C ARG A 108 -23.32 3.08 -5.28
N GLN A 109 -22.76 2.18 -4.48
CA GLN A 109 -21.55 2.43 -3.69
C GLN A 109 -20.38 2.86 -4.59
N ALA A 110 -20.11 2.09 -5.64
CA ALA A 110 -19.02 2.39 -6.58
C ALA A 110 -19.20 3.76 -7.25
N GLN A 111 -20.43 4.09 -7.69
CA GLN A 111 -20.71 5.40 -8.30
C GLN A 111 -20.51 6.54 -7.30
N PHE A 112 -20.98 6.39 -6.06
CA PHE A 112 -20.81 7.42 -5.03
C PHE A 112 -19.32 7.70 -4.75
N VAL A 113 -18.52 6.66 -4.55
CA VAL A 113 -17.08 6.82 -4.29
C VAL A 113 -16.35 7.40 -5.51
N ALA A 114 -16.72 6.98 -6.72
CA ALA A 114 -16.14 7.53 -7.96
C ALA A 114 -16.45 9.03 -8.12
N ASP A 115 -17.70 9.45 -7.88
CA ASP A 115 -18.10 10.86 -7.92
C ASP A 115 -17.32 11.71 -6.89
N GLU A 116 -17.14 11.21 -5.66
CA GLU A 116 -16.36 11.88 -4.62
C GLU A 116 -14.87 11.99 -4.99
N TYR A 117 -14.31 10.93 -5.59
CA TYR A 117 -12.94 10.95 -6.10
C TYR A 117 -12.79 12.00 -7.21
N GLU A 118 -13.64 11.98 -8.24
CA GLU A 118 -13.53 12.85 -9.43
C GLU A 118 -13.74 14.34 -9.12
N ARG A 119 -14.59 14.66 -8.15
CA ARG A 119 -14.89 16.05 -7.76
C ARG A 119 -13.97 16.58 -6.66
N GLY A 120 -13.23 15.69 -6.00
CA GLY A 120 -12.35 16.01 -4.89
C GLY A 120 -11.02 16.66 -5.32
N PRO A 121 -10.25 17.19 -4.36
CA PRO A 121 -8.91 17.70 -4.63
C PRO A 121 -7.89 16.56 -4.82
N HIS A 122 -6.97 16.72 -5.78
CA HIS A 122 -5.86 15.80 -6.01
C HIS A 122 -4.49 16.52 -5.91
N PRO A 123 -3.56 16.09 -5.03
CA PRO A 123 -3.76 15.11 -3.97
C PRO A 123 -4.57 15.68 -2.79
N GLY A 124 -5.13 14.80 -1.95
CA GLY A 124 -5.80 15.18 -0.69
C GLY A 124 -7.30 14.86 -0.63
N GLY A 125 -8.05 15.69 0.10
CA GLY A 125 -9.50 15.53 0.27
C GLY A 125 -9.89 14.79 1.56
N ARG A 126 -11.10 14.24 1.57
CA ARG A 126 -11.65 13.45 2.69
C ARG A 126 -10.89 12.13 2.84
N LEU A 127 -10.82 11.59 4.05
CA LEU A 127 -10.30 10.24 4.24
C LEU A 127 -11.22 9.24 3.52
N LEU A 128 -10.61 8.25 2.85
CA LEU A 128 -11.37 7.24 2.11
C LEU A 128 -12.33 6.46 3.03
N ARG A 129 -11.98 6.25 4.30
CA ARG A 129 -12.88 5.63 5.29
C ARG A 129 -14.18 6.40 5.50
N ASP A 130 -14.13 7.73 5.47
CA ASP A 130 -15.30 8.59 5.72
C ASP A 130 -16.19 8.61 4.47
N VAL A 131 -15.60 8.51 3.28
CA VAL A 131 -16.34 8.37 2.01
C VAL A 131 -17.00 7.00 1.92
N TRP A 132 -16.30 5.94 2.29
CA TRP A 132 -16.83 4.57 2.24
C TRP A 132 -17.93 4.31 3.27
N ALA A 133 -17.82 4.88 4.47
CA ALA A 133 -18.87 4.80 5.47
C ALA A 133 -20.21 5.36 4.94
N GLU A 134 -20.18 6.53 4.29
CA GLU A 134 -21.38 7.12 3.67
C GLU A 134 -21.90 6.29 2.50
N ALA A 135 -21.03 5.73 1.67
CA ALA A 135 -21.43 4.84 0.58
C ALA A 135 -22.13 3.57 1.11
N SER A 136 -21.70 3.06 2.26
CA SER A 136 -22.22 1.82 2.87
C SER A 136 -23.66 1.93 3.36
N ASP A 137 -24.17 3.15 3.55
CA ASP A 137 -25.55 3.44 3.97
C ASP A 137 -26.56 3.53 2.78
N LEU A 138 -26.10 3.31 1.53
CA LEU A 138 -26.90 3.39 0.28
C LEU A 138 -27.51 2.06 -0.19
#